data_AF-A0A800IJZ5-F1
#
_entry.id   AF-A0A800IJZ5-F1
#
_cell.length_a   1.000
_cell.length_b   1.000
_cell.length_c   1.000
_cell.angle_alpha   90.00
_cell.angle_beta   90.00
_cell.angle_gamma   90.00
#
_symmetry.space_group_name_H-M   'P 1'
#
loop_
_entity.id
_entity.type
_entity.pdbx_description
1 polymer ?
#
loop_
_entity_poly.entity_id
_entity_poly.type
_entity_poly.pdbx_seq_one_letter_code
_entity_poly.pdbx_strand_id
1 'polypeptide(L)'
;MDNTLVVLTSDHGELLGAHGMYCKNFSAYEEIYNIPLIMTGPGMAEGVTTSARVGSHDLCPTLLDLAGCATIENEDSRSFAPVLQDPQTHETAYTTGYAEYFGGRMILTQRIVWDGPWKFVFNGFDFDELYNLEDDPGEMNNLAEQADYTDQLRAMTALMWQKIEATGDHSLAGSNYPPLRVAPYGPDG
;
A
#
# COMPACT_ATOMS: atom_id res chain seq x y z
N MET A 1 -3.22 29.70 -12.79
CA MET A 1 -3.32 28.24 -12.58
C MET A 1 -4.76 27.85 -12.22
N ASP A 2 -5.72 28.73 -12.49
CA ASP A 2 -7.00 28.78 -11.76
C ASP A 2 -8.03 27.79 -12.31
N ASN A 3 -7.64 27.01 -13.32
CA ASN A 3 -8.43 25.95 -13.95
C ASN A 3 -7.52 24.81 -14.43
N THR A 4 -6.46 24.50 -13.69
CA THR A 4 -5.51 23.46 -14.06
C THR A 4 -5.09 22.69 -12.83
N LEU A 5 -5.30 21.38 -12.87
CA LEU A 5 -4.72 20.44 -11.92
C LEU A 5 -3.34 20.03 -12.44
N VAL A 6 -2.32 20.14 -11.60
CA VAL A 6 -0.97 19.65 -11.89
C VAL A 6 -0.68 18.53 -10.90
N VAL A 7 -0.30 17.37 -11.44
CA VAL A 7 0.09 16.19 -10.66
C VAL A 7 1.50 15.79 -11.09
N LEU A 8 2.42 15.77 -10.15
CA LEU A 8 3.76 15.22 -10.32
C LEU A 8 3.85 13.95 -9.49
N THR A 9 4.14 12.84 -10.14
CA THR A 9 4.29 11.52 -9.48
C THR A 9 5.28 10.63 -10.21
N SER A 10 5.57 9.47 -9.64
CA SER A 10 6.28 8.36 -10.29
C SER A 10 5.37 7.13 -10.42
N ASP A 11 5.71 6.19 -11.28
CA ASP A 11 5.03 4.89 -11.33
C ASP A 11 5.55 3.93 -10.25
N HIS A 12 6.83 4.06 -9.90
CA HIS A 12 7.51 3.36 -8.80
C HIS A 12 8.79 4.13 -8.41
N GLY A 13 9.44 3.70 -7.34
CA GLY A 13 10.76 4.15 -6.92
C GLY A 13 11.91 3.29 -7.47
N GLU A 14 13.06 3.32 -6.82
CA GLU A 14 14.33 2.76 -7.29
C GLU A 14 15.28 2.52 -6.11
N LEU A 15 15.88 1.33 -6.00
CA LEU A 15 16.66 0.94 -4.82
C LEU A 15 17.98 1.72 -4.70
N LEU A 16 18.60 2.15 -5.82
CA LEU A 16 19.84 2.95 -5.82
C LEU A 16 20.97 2.44 -4.90
N GLY A 17 21.08 1.14 -4.67
CA GLY A 17 22.07 0.53 -3.77
C GLY A 17 21.55 0.19 -2.37
N ALA A 18 20.34 0.60 -2.01
CA ALA A 18 19.66 0.19 -0.79
C ALA A 18 19.55 -1.34 -0.72
N HIS A 19 19.71 -1.89 0.47
CA HIS A 19 19.74 -3.35 0.71
C HIS A 19 20.75 -4.12 -0.15
N GLY A 20 21.77 -3.44 -0.69
CA GLY A 20 22.75 -4.03 -1.61
C GLY A 20 22.19 -4.34 -3.01
N MET A 21 21.03 -3.77 -3.35
CA MET A 21 20.30 -4.01 -4.60
C MET A 21 20.23 -2.77 -5.48
N TYR A 22 20.04 -2.98 -6.77
CA TYR A 22 19.92 -1.92 -7.78
C TYR A 22 18.73 -2.25 -8.70
N CYS A 23 18.15 -1.23 -9.32
CA CYS A 23 16.86 -1.29 -10.01
C CYS A 23 15.68 -1.46 -9.05
N LYS A 24 14.53 -1.83 -9.61
CA LYS A 24 13.34 -2.30 -8.92
C LYS A 24 13.08 -3.75 -9.28
N ASN A 25 12.39 -4.50 -8.42
CA ASN A 25 11.83 -5.81 -8.77
C ASN A 25 10.88 -6.28 -7.65
N PHE A 26 10.93 -7.56 -7.31
CA PHE A 26 10.25 -8.25 -6.22
C PHE A 26 10.56 -7.74 -4.79
N SER A 27 11.42 -6.75 -4.61
CA SER A 27 11.75 -6.22 -3.29
C SER A 27 10.59 -5.36 -2.80
N ALA A 28 10.07 -5.63 -1.61
CA ALA A 28 8.90 -4.93 -1.09
C ALA A 28 9.25 -3.65 -0.31
N TYR A 29 10.44 -3.06 -0.48
CA TYR A 29 10.94 -1.94 0.33
C TYR A 29 10.37 -0.57 -0.04
N GLU A 30 10.37 0.37 0.90
CA GLU A 30 9.86 1.73 0.75
C GLU A 30 10.56 2.48 -0.38
N GLU A 31 11.82 2.19 -0.71
CA GLU A 31 12.48 2.80 -1.87
C GLU A 31 11.78 2.52 -3.20
N ILE A 32 10.96 1.46 -3.29
CA ILE A 32 10.18 1.12 -4.50
C ILE A 32 8.75 1.66 -4.39
N TYR A 33 8.13 1.63 -3.21
CA TYR A 33 6.69 1.89 -3.03
C TYR A 33 6.39 3.30 -2.55
N ASN A 34 7.29 3.96 -1.82
CA ASN A 34 7.13 5.32 -1.34
C ASN A 34 7.60 6.32 -2.40
N ILE A 35 6.71 6.59 -3.35
CA ILE A 35 6.95 7.47 -4.49
C ILE A 35 6.58 8.93 -4.18
N PRO A 36 7.19 9.91 -4.86
CA PRO A 36 6.75 11.29 -4.73
C PRO A 36 5.33 11.46 -5.29
N LEU A 37 4.49 12.23 -4.60
CA LEU A 37 3.22 12.75 -5.11
C LEU A 37 3.08 14.21 -4.70
N ILE A 38 3.14 15.11 -5.68
CA ILE A 38 2.95 16.56 -5.47
C ILE A 38 1.80 17.01 -6.37
N MET A 39 0.78 17.60 -5.75
CA MET A 39 -0.42 18.07 -6.45
C MET A 39 -0.67 19.54 -6.15
N THR A 40 -1.12 20.28 -7.16
CA THR A 40 -1.59 21.66 -7.01
C THR A 40 -2.71 21.94 -7.99
N GLY A 41 -3.65 22.79 -7.58
CA GLY A 41 -4.80 23.16 -8.40
C GLY A 41 -5.88 23.88 -7.58
N PRO A 42 -6.98 24.28 -8.24
CA PRO A 42 -8.08 24.98 -7.58
C PRO A 42 -8.68 24.17 -6.42
N GLY A 43 -8.90 24.83 -5.28
CA GLY A 43 -9.55 24.23 -4.12
C GLY A 43 -8.66 23.34 -3.25
N MET A 44 -7.37 23.19 -3.56
CA MET A 44 -6.43 22.46 -2.71
C MET A 44 -5.81 23.37 -1.64
N ALA A 45 -5.42 22.80 -0.51
CA ALA A 45 -4.61 23.48 0.49
C ALA A 45 -3.23 23.85 -0.09
N GLU A 46 -2.76 25.07 0.19
CA GLU A 46 -1.50 25.58 -0.33
C GLU A 46 -0.35 25.46 0.68
N GLY A 47 0.82 25.01 0.22
CA GLY A 47 2.03 24.97 1.05
C GLY A 47 1.97 24.00 2.23
N VAL A 48 1.13 22.96 2.12
CA VAL A 48 0.94 21.93 3.16
C VAL A 48 1.53 20.60 2.70
N THR A 49 2.11 19.87 3.66
CA THR A 49 2.48 18.46 3.53
C THR A 49 1.62 17.64 4.49
N THR A 50 1.27 16.42 4.12
CA THR A 50 0.46 15.50 4.93
C THR A 50 1.12 14.12 4.97
N SER A 51 0.89 13.36 6.05
CA SER A 51 1.30 11.95 6.14
C SER A 51 0.22 10.95 5.69
N ALA A 52 -0.88 11.46 5.10
CA ALA A 52 -1.93 10.63 4.52
C ALA A 52 -1.36 9.64 3.49
N ARG A 53 -1.59 8.35 3.71
CA ARG A 53 -1.20 7.26 2.83
C ARG A 53 -2.23 7.08 1.73
N VAL A 54 -1.79 7.27 0.50
CA VAL A 54 -2.58 7.14 -0.73
C VAL A 54 -1.82 6.31 -1.75
N GLY A 55 -2.53 5.63 -2.66
CA GLY A 55 -1.92 4.83 -3.72
C GLY A 55 -2.07 5.47 -5.11
N SER A 56 -1.25 5.03 -6.07
CA SER A 56 -1.41 5.45 -7.48
C SER A 56 -2.78 5.09 -8.06
N HIS A 57 -3.41 4.02 -7.56
CA HIS A 57 -4.77 3.62 -7.95
C HIS A 57 -5.83 4.64 -7.54
N ASP A 58 -5.60 5.38 -6.45
CA ASP A 58 -6.51 6.43 -5.96
C ASP A 58 -6.49 7.71 -6.80
N LEU A 59 -5.52 7.87 -7.71
CA LEU A 59 -5.43 9.06 -8.57
C LEU A 59 -6.64 9.21 -9.48
N CYS A 60 -7.12 8.11 -10.07
CA CYS A 60 -8.26 8.15 -10.99
C CYS A 60 -9.54 8.68 -10.31
N PRO A 61 -10.04 8.08 -9.20
CA PRO A 61 -11.23 8.60 -8.53
C PRO A 61 -11.02 10.02 -7.99
N THR A 62 -9.81 10.36 -7.51
CA THR A 62 -9.50 11.71 -7.03
C THR A 62 -9.58 12.76 -8.13
N LEU A 63 -9.03 12.47 -9.31
CA LEU A 63 -9.08 13.40 -10.44
C LEU A 63 -10.51 13.59 -10.97
N LEU A 64 -11.32 12.53 -10.98
CA LEU A 64 -12.73 12.61 -11.38
C LEU A 64 -13.52 13.50 -10.42
N ASP A 65 -13.32 13.31 -9.12
CA ASP A 65 -13.96 14.10 -8.04
C ASP A 65 -13.60 15.59 -8.17
N LEU A 66 -12.29 15.90 -8.27
CA LEU A 66 -11.81 17.27 -8.43
C LEU A 66 -12.29 17.94 -9.74
N ALA A 67 -12.50 17.16 -10.80
CA ALA A 67 -13.02 17.65 -12.07
C ALA A 67 -14.55 17.74 -12.12
N GLY A 68 -15.26 17.34 -11.06
CA GLY A 68 -16.73 17.27 -11.04
C GLY A 68 -17.31 16.27 -12.05
N CYS A 69 -16.53 15.25 -12.39
CA CYS A 69 -16.92 14.18 -13.30
C CYS A 69 -17.64 13.06 -12.53
N ALA A 70 -18.35 12.19 -13.27
CA ALA A 70 -18.96 11.02 -12.67
C ALA A 70 -17.89 10.08 -12.08
N THR A 71 -18.17 9.53 -10.91
CA THR A 71 -17.30 8.55 -10.26
C THR A 71 -17.31 7.23 -11.02
N ILE A 72 -16.18 6.54 -11.02
CA ILE A 72 -16.11 5.13 -11.42
C ILE A 72 -16.23 4.32 -10.13
N GLU A 73 -17.21 3.42 -10.07
CA GLU A 73 -17.31 2.48 -8.95
C GLU A 73 -16.16 1.48 -9.05
N ASN A 74 -15.32 1.42 -8.02
CA ASN A 74 -14.33 0.38 -7.86
C ASN A 74 -14.11 0.04 -6.39
N GLU A 75 -13.69 -1.19 -6.13
CA GLU A 75 -13.57 -1.73 -4.77
C GLU A 75 -12.19 -1.47 -4.17
N ASP A 76 -11.20 -1.15 -5.01
CA ASP A 76 -9.79 -1.04 -4.67
C ASP A 76 -9.26 0.40 -4.68
N SER A 77 -10.11 1.42 -4.81
CA SER A 77 -9.67 2.82 -4.73
C SER A 77 -10.68 3.75 -4.07
N ARG A 78 -10.19 4.90 -3.61
CA ARG A 78 -11.00 5.96 -3.05
C ARG A 78 -10.44 7.34 -3.38
N SER A 79 -11.31 8.31 -3.61
CA SER A 79 -10.89 9.70 -3.78
C SER A 79 -10.27 10.23 -2.50
N PHE A 80 -9.05 10.76 -2.57
CA PHE A 80 -8.41 11.52 -1.50
C PHE A 80 -8.53 13.04 -1.68
N ALA A 81 -9.48 13.51 -2.50
CA ALA A 81 -9.78 14.93 -2.64
C ALA A 81 -10.04 15.65 -1.29
N PRO A 82 -10.71 15.04 -0.29
CA PRO A 82 -10.85 15.65 1.03
C PRO A 82 -9.50 15.95 1.71
N VAL A 83 -8.51 15.07 1.55
CA VAL A 83 -7.14 15.29 2.06
C VAL A 83 -6.49 16.46 1.34
N LEU A 84 -6.67 16.59 0.03
CA LEU A 84 -6.11 17.71 -0.73
C LEU A 84 -6.73 19.06 -0.34
N GLN A 85 -7.99 19.08 0.10
CA GLN A 85 -8.73 20.28 0.51
C GLN A 85 -8.44 20.69 1.95
N ASP A 86 -8.46 19.73 2.88
CA ASP A 86 -8.19 19.94 4.31
C ASP A 86 -7.44 18.74 4.91
N PRO A 87 -6.09 18.73 4.76
CA PRO A 87 -5.28 17.62 5.26
C PRO A 87 -5.42 17.42 6.77
N GLN A 88 -5.54 18.50 7.56
CA GLN A 88 -5.57 18.42 9.03
C GLN A 88 -6.78 17.63 9.53
N THR A 89 -7.91 17.75 8.86
CA THR A 89 -9.14 17.06 9.23
C THR A 89 -9.19 15.62 8.71
N HIS A 90 -8.60 15.36 7.54
CA HIS A 90 -8.82 14.10 6.82
C HIS A 90 -7.64 13.12 6.84
N GLU A 91 -6.43 13.53 7.21
CA GLU A 91 -5.22 12.71 7.18
C GLU A 91 -5.35 11.39 7.94
N THR A 92 -5.97 11.40 9.11
CA THR A 92 -6.11 10.21 9.97
C THR A 92 -7.02 9.12 9.39
N ALA A 93 -7.82 9.42 8.35
CA ALA A 93 -8.59 8.42 7.62
C ALA A 93 -7.74 7.66 6.56
N TYR A 94 -6.49 8.08 6.35
CA TYR A 94 -5.56 7.58 5.34
C TYR A 94 -4.32 6.98 5.98
N THR A 95 -4.51 5.98 6.84
CA THR A 95 -3.41 5.26 7.51
C THR A 95 -3.12 3.89 6.90
N THR A 96 -3.99 3.37 6.02
CA THR A 96 -3.83 2.04 5.43
C THR A 96 -3.39 2.12 3.97
N GLY A 97 -2.60 1.13 3.53
CA GLY A 97 -2.17 0.97 2.14
C GLY A 97 -2.22 -0.48 1.71
N TYR A 98 -2.32 -0.71 0.40
CA TYR A 98 -2.31 -2.03 -0.21
C TYR A 98 -1.57 -1.98 -1.54
N ALA A 99 -0.69 -2.94 -1.77
CA ALA A 99 0.01 -3.10 -3.03
C ALA A 99 0.23 -4.57 -3.35
N GLU A 100 0.42 -4.84 -4.63
CA GLU A 100 0.60 -6.18 -5.15
C GLU A 100 1.83 -6.23 -6.04
N TYR A 101 2.51 -7.36 -6.01
CA TYR A 101 3.52 -7.69 -6.99
C TYR A 101 3.20 -9.07 -7.56
N PHE A 102 3.01 -9.11 -8.89
CA PHE A 102 2.65 -10.31 -9.64
C PHE A 102 3.76 -10.67 -10.62
N GLY A 103 4.86 -11.14 -10.05
CA GLY A 103 5.94 -11.75 -10.78
C GLY A 103 6.53 -10.89 -11.89
N GLY A 104 7.20 -11.59 -12.80
CA GLY A 104 7.86 -11.03 -13.96
C GLY A 104 8.68 -12.15 -14.60
N ARG A 105 10.00 -12.12 -14.39
CA ARG A 105 10.85 -13.27 -14.72
C ARG A 105 10.79 -14.39 -13.68
N MET A 106 10.38 -14.08 -12.46
CA MET A 106 10.17 -15.04 -11.39
C MET A 106 8.67 -15.16 -11.11
N ILE A 107 8.25 -16.38 -10.79
CA ILE A 107 6.86 -16.65 -10.39
C ILE A 107 6.79 -16.38 -8.89
N LEU A 108 6.51 -15.13 -8.55
CA LEU A 108 6.34 -14.66 -7.17
C LEU A 108 5.05 -13.86 -7.10
N THR A 109 4.24 -14.11 -6.07
CA THR A 109 3.03 -13.35 -5.78
C THR A 109 3.21 -12.76 -4.39
N GLN A 110 3.23 -11.44 -4.29
CA GLN A 110 3.32 -10.74 -3.00
C GLN A 110 2.09 -9.90 -2.73
N ARG A 111 1.78 -9.77 -1.44
CA ARG A 111 0.81 -8.82 -0.92
C ARG A 111 1.49 -7.96 0.11
N ILE A 112 1.34 -6.66 -0.04
CA ILE A 112 1.97 -5.70 0.85
C ILE A 112 0.85 -4.86 1.45
N VAL A 113 0.79 -4.83 2.77
CA VAL A 113 -0.17 -4.01 3.50
C VAL A 113 0.55 -3.11 4.48
N TRP A 114 0.04 -1.90 4.59
CA TRP A 114 0.49 -0.93 5.58
C TRP A 114 -0.68 -0.55 6.48
N ASP A 115 -0.42 -0.39 7.77
CA ASP A 115 -1.35 0.17 8.73
C ASP A 115 -0.60 0.96 9.81
N GLY A 116 -0.78 2.29 9.81
CA GLY A 116 0.01 3.18 10.65
C GLY A 116 1.52 2.99 10.38
N PRO A 117 2.35 2.72 11.41
CA PRO A 117 3.78 2.51 11.24
C PRO A 117 4.12 1.10 10.74
N TRP A 118 3.16 0.17 10.71
CA TRP A 118 3.43 -1.22 10.38
C TRP A 118 3.33 -1.48 8.89
N LYS A 119 4.21 -2.35 8.42
CA LYS A 119 4.21 -2.90 7.07
C LYS A 119 4.37 -4.41 7.13
N PHE A 120 3.52 -5.12 6.40
CA PHE A 120 3.58 -6.57 6.26
C PHE A 120 3.68 -6.95 4.79
N VAL A 121 4.56 -7.91 4.51
CA VAL A 121 4.80 -8.47 3.18
C VAL A 121 4.56 -9.96 3.26
N PHE A 122 3.53 -10.43 2.55
CA PHE A 122 3.32 -11.84 2.32
C PHE A 122 4.10 -12.28 1.09
N ASN A 123 4.99 -13.26 1.23
CA ASN A 123 5.84 -13.78 0.15
C ASN A 123 5.39 -15.16 -0.36
N GLY A 124 4.29 -15.70 0.17
CA GLY A 124 3.69 -16.94 -0.30
C GLY A 124 4.47 -18.19 0.08
N PHE A 125 5.49 -18.53 -0.70
CA PHE A 125 6.32 -19.73 -0.51
C PHE A 125 7.71 -19.42 0.05
N ASP A 126 7.94 -18.17 0.46
CA ASP A 126 9.16 -17.74 1.17
C ASP A 126 8.79 -17.16 2.55
N PHE A 127 9.77 -16.70 3.31
CA PHE A 127 9.52 -16.04 4.59
C PHE A 127 8.76 -14.73 4.42
N ASP A 128 7.75 -14.51 5.27
CA ASP A 128 7.04 -13.24 5.32
C ASP A 128 7.89 -12.17 6.02
N GLU A 129 7.55 -10.90 5.79
CA GLU A 129 8.26 -9.77 6.37
C GLU A 129 7.31 -8.88 7.18
N LEU A 130 7.75 -8.46 8.36
CA LEU A 130 7.05 -7.51 9.21
C LEU A 130 8.02 -6.43 9.67
N TYR A 131 7.69 -5.17 9.39
CA TYR A 131 8.49 -4.01 9.74
C TYR A 131 7.66 -2.97 10.49
N ASN A 132 8.29 -2.33 11.47
CA ASN A 132 7.81 -1.07 12.04
C ASN A 132 8.64 0.04 11.42
N LEU A 133 8.04 0.84 10.52
CA LEU A 133 8.72 1.87 9.76
C LEU A 133 9.06 3.13 10.58
N GLU A 134 8.45 3.30 11.76
CA GLU A 134 8.80 4.39 12.67
C GLU A 134 10.11 4.07 13.40
N ASP A 135 10.26 2.84 13.86
CA ASP A 135 11.45 2.37 14.58
C ASP A 135 12.59 1.94 13.63
N ASP A 136 12.25 1.41 12.46
CA ASP A 136 13.17 0.89 11.44
C ASP A 136 12.78 1.37 10.03
N PRO A 137 12.99 2.66 9.71
CA PRO A 137 12.63 3.24 8.42
C PRO A 137 13.43 2.67 7.24
N GLY A 138 14.52 1.94 7.51
CA GLY A 138 15.33 1.27 6.50
C GLY A 138 15.02 -0.21 6.34
N GLU A 139 13.98 -0.73 7.00
CA GLU A 139 13.49 -2.11 6.84
C GLU A 139 14.59 -3.17 7.01
N MET A 140 15.52 -2.94 7.95
CA MET A 140 16.71 -3.76 8.13
C MET A 140 16.48 -4.95 9.06
N ASN A 141 15.43 -4.93 9.89
CA ASN A 141 15.13 -5.91 10.91
C ASN A 141 13.74 -6.52 10.67
N ASN A 142 13.69 -7.69 10.05
CA ASN A 142 12.43 -8.42 9.90
C ASN A 142 11.96 -8.96 11.27
N LEU A 143 10.76 -8.55 11.69
CA LEU A 143 10.15 -8.90 12.97
C LEU A 143 9.21 -10.11 12.89
N ALA A 144 8.97 -10.68 11.70
CA ALA A 144 7.93 -11.69 11.49
C ALA A 144 8.16 -12.98 12.30
N GLU A 145 9.40 -13.37 12.56
CA GLU A 145 9.73 -14.57 13.34
C GLU A 145 9.96 -14.29 14.84
N GLN A 146 9.83 -13.04 15.28
CA GLN A 146 10.06 -12.65 16.67
C GLN A 146 8.81 -12.87 17.51
N ALA A 147 8.94 -13.64 18.59
CA ALA A 147 7.81 -14.04 19.43
C ALA A 147 7.01 -12.85 19.99
N ASP A 148 7.68 -11.75 20.32
CA ASP A 148 7.09 -10.53 20.88
C ASP A 148 6.13 -9.82 19.89
N TYR A 149 6.23 -10.10 18.59
CA TYR A 149 5.44 -9.46 17.54
C TYR A 149 4.36 -10.39 16.93
N THR A 150 4.13 -11.57 17.52
CA THR A 150 3.17 -12.56 17.00
C THR A 150 1.76 -11.99 16.83
N ASP A 151 1.29 -11.19 17.79
CA ASP A 151 -0.05 -10.59 17.74
C ASP A 151 -0.16 -9.52 16.65
N GLN A 152 0.91 -8.73 16.46
CA GLN A 152 0.98 -7.72 15.41
C GLN A 152 1.04 -8.37 14.02
N LEU A 153 1.84 -9.42 13.86
CA LEU A 153 1.90 -10.20 12.63
C LEU A 153 0.50 -10.71 12.26
N ARG A 154 -0.20 -11.33 13.23
CA ARG A 154 -1.57 -11.82 13.05
C ARG A 154 -2.52 -10.70 12.61
N ALA A 155 -2.46 -9.54 13.25
CA ALA A 155 -3.32 -8.40 12.90
C ALA A 155 -3.07 -7.92 11.46
N MET A 156 -1.81 -7.82 11.05
CA MET A 156 -1.45 -7.40 9.69
C MET A 156 -1.82 -8.46 8.64
N THR A 157 -1.66 -9.75 8.95
CA THR A 157 -2.11 -10.84 8.07
C THR A 157 -3.63 -10.85 7.92
N ALA A 158 -4.38 -10.62 9.00
CA ALA A 158 -5.84 -10.49 8.93
C ALA A 158 -6.26 -9.29 8.06
N LEU A 159 -5.59 -8.14 8.19
CA LEU A 159 -5.82 -6.98 7.34
C LEU A 159 -5.55 -7.29 5.85
N MET A 160 -4.47 -8.03 5.55
CA MET A 160 -4.19 -8.49 4.19
C MET A 160 -5.34 -9.32 3.62
N TRP A 161 -5.85 -10.30 4.37
CA TRP A 161 -6.99 -11.12 3.91
C TRP A 161 -8.26 -10.30 3.72
N GLN A 162 -8.54 -9.33 4.59
CA GLN A 162 -9.65 -8.40 4.42
C GLN A 162 -9.51 -7.59 3.12
N LYS A 163 -8.30 -7.14 2.78
CA LYS A 163 -8.04 -6.43 1.51
C LYS A 163 -8.22 -7.35 0.30
N ILE A 164 -7.72 -8.59 0.37
CA ILE A 164 -7.88 -9.60 -0.68
C ILE A 164 -9.36 -9.87 -0.95
N GLU A 165 -10.17 -10.05 0.09
CA GLU A 165 -11.61 -10.26 -0.03
C GLU A 165 -12.31 -9.01 -0.60
N ALA A 166 -12.03 -7.83 -0.02
CA ALA A 166 -12.68 -6.58 -0.39
C ALA A 166 -12.35 -6.12 -1.82
N THR A 167 -11.23 -6.53 -2.39
CA THR A 167 -10.81 -6.17 -3.76
C THR A 167 -11.12 -7.25 -4.79
N GLY A 168 -11.73 -8.37 -4.37
CA GLY A 168 -12.04 -9.48 -5.25
C GLY A 168 -10.80 -10.18 -5.82
N ASP A 169 -9.67 -10.16 -5.11
CA ASP A 169 -8.41 -10.76 -5.58
C ASP A 169 -8.53 -12.29 -5.70
N HIS A 170 -8.79 -12.75 -6.92
CA HIS A 170 -8.99 -14.16 -7.24
C HIS A 170 -7.70 -15.00 -7.24
N SER A 171 -6.52 -14.38 -7.18
CA SER A 171 -5.25 -15.12 -7.21
C SER A 171 -5.00 -15.86 -5.89
N LEU A 172 -5.48 -15.31 -4.78
CA LEU A 172 -5.39 -15.90 -3.44
C LEU A 172 -6.77 -16.28 -2.87
N ALA A 173 -7.80 -15.43 -2.99
CA ALA A 173 -9.13 -15.70 -2.41
C ALA A 173 -9.81 -16.95 -3.00
N GLY A 174 -9.60 -17.20 -4.29
CA GLY A 174 -10.17 -18.35 -5.01
C GLY A 174 -9.35 -19.64 -4.88
N SER A 175 -8.22 -19.58 -4.19
CA SER A 175 -7.33 -20.73 -4.02
C SER A 175 -8.00 -21.80 -3.16
N ASN A 176 -8.55 -22.82 -3.81
CA ASN A 176 -8.95 -24.07 -3.15
C ASN A 176 -7.74 -24.91 -2.70
N TYR A 177 -6.53 -24.34 -2.65
CA TYR A 177 -5.31 -25.06 -2.32
C TYR A 177 -5.33 -25.43 -0.82
N PRO A 178 -5.45 -26.72 -0.47
CA PRO A 178 -5.70 -27.14 0.92
C PRO A 178 -4.69 -26.59 1.96
N PRO A 179 -3.38 -26.44 1.63
CA PRO A 179 -2.41 -25.84 2.56
C PRO A 179 -2.74 -24.40 2.99
N LEU A 180 -3.29 -23.56 2.11
CA LEU A 180 -3.61 -22.17 2.45
C LEU A 180 -4.85 -22.05 3.34
N ARG A 181 -5.73 -23.06 3.35
CA ARG A 181 -6.90 -23.12 4.25
C ARG A 181 -6.58 -23.58 5.65
N VAL A 182 -5.43 -24.23 5.85
CA VAL A 182 -4.96 -24.69 7.17
C VAL A 182 -3.82 -23.82 7.68
N ALA A 183 -3.50 -22.74 6.98
CA ALA A 183 -2.54 -21.75 7.46
C ALA A 183 -3.03 -21.20 8.81
N PRO A 184 -2.13 -20.91 9.76
CA PRO A 184 -2.52 -20.42 11.08
C PRO A 184 -3.40 -19.16 11.06
N TYR A 185 -3.29 -18.36 9.98
CA TYR A 185 -3.99 -17.10 9.73
C TYR A 185 -4.45 -17.06 8.28
N GLY A 186 -5.55 -17.75 7.98
CA GLY A 186 -6.03 -18.00 6.63
C GLY A 186 -7.23 -17.12 6.25
N PRO A 187 -7.78 -17.27 5.04
CA PRO A 187 -8.96 -16.53 4.59
C PRO A 187 -10.21 -16.75 5.48
N ASP A 188 -10.22 -17.78 6.33
CA ASP A 188 -11.33 -18.14 7.22
C ASP A 188 -11.09 -17.76 8.71
N GLY A 189 -9.95 -17.13 9.06
CA GLY A 189 -9.62 -16.75 10.45
C GLY A 189 -8.14 -16.52 10.73
#